data_AF-A0A8S2G055-F1
#
_entry.id   AF-A0A8S2G055-F1
#
_cell.length_a   1.000
_cell.length_b   1.000
_cell.length_c   1.000
_cell.angle_alpha   90.00
_cell.angle_beta   90.00
_cell.angle_gamma   90.00
#
_symmetry.space_group_name_H-M   'P 1'
#
loop_
_entity.id
_entity.type
_entity.pdbx_description
1 polymer ?
#
loop_
_entity_poly.entity_id
_entity_poly.type
_entity_poly.pdbx_seq_one_letter_code
_entity_poly.pdbx_strand_id
1 'polypeptide(L)'
;LFGNDIDNLKLKITTSGMNIIRLKILDDDRERYEVPIPIKWYPSNVEQQQQQQKIKFRLTKTKYNQIGFQIVRVDTKALLFDTSYFAEGFIYDDKYLQFMTTIPSKNIYGMGENTHSSFQHNLNSNMRYGIFARDQRPIGLNENLYGTHPFYMVIENDGNAFGVFIFNSNAQDYKFSLFERDKSMLTYRTIGGILDL
;
A
#
# COMPACT_ATOMS: atom_id res chain seq x y z
N LEU A 1 6.07 3.42 -19.24
CA LEU A 1 6.99 4.57 -18.92
C LEU A 1 8.47 4.18 -19.00
N PHE A 2 8.85 3.02 -18.43
CA PHE A 2 10.21 2.47 -18.52
C PHE A 2 10.32 1.37 -19.58
N GLY A 3 9.19 1.03 -20.21
CA GLY A 3 9.09 0.13 -21.36
C GLY A 3 8.76 -1.28 -20.87
N ASN A 4 7.83 -1.95 -21.55
CA ASN A 4 7.19 -3.24 -21.16
C ASN A 4 6.03 -3.13 -20.17
N ASP A 5 5.14 -2.15 -20.40
CA ASP A 5 3.86 -2.05 -19.68
C ASP A 5 3.08 -3.38 -19.83
N ILE A 6 2.44 -3.84 -18.75
CA ILE A 6 1.68 -5.09 -18.68
C ILE A 6 0.19 -4.75 -18.73
N ASP A 7 -0.46 -5.11 -19.83
CA ASP A 7 -1.85 -4.72 -20.11
C ASP A 7 -2.89 -5.70 -19.52
N ASN A 8 -2.56 -7.00 -19.45
CA ASN A 8 -3.47 -8.03 -18.96
C ASN A 8 -3.23 -8.34 -17.48
N LEU A 9 -3.95 -7.65 -16.59
CA LEU A 9 -3.81 -7.79 -15.16
C LEU A 9 -4.98 -8.57 -14.52
N LYS A 10 -4.65 -9.45 -13.58
CA LYS A 10 -5.59 -10.17 -12.74
C LYS A 10 -5.57 -9.63 -11.32
N LEU A 11 -6.74 -9.25 -10.81
CA LEU A 11 -6.93 -8.89 -9.40
C LEU A 11 -7.48 -10.09 -8.61
N LYS A 12 -6.76 -10.55 -7.59
CA LYS A 12 -7.21 -11.56 -6.64
C LYS A 12 -7.44 -10.91 -5.27
N ILE A 13 -8.63 -11.12 -4.71
CA ILE A 13 -9.02 -10.59 -3.41
C ILE A 13 -9.34 -11.75 -2.49
N THR A 14 -8.74 -11.75 -1.30
CA THR A 14 -9.01 -12.73 -0.25
C THR A 14 -9.22 -12.01 1.07
N THR A 15 -10.10 -12.54 1.93
CA THR A 15 -10.31 -12.03 3.28
C THR A 15 -9.80 -13.00 4.31
N SER A 16 -9.36 -12.48 5.46
CA SER A 16 -8.96 -13.26 6.62
C SER A 16 -9.59 -12.64 7.87
N GLY A 17 -10.56 -13.33 8.45
CA GLY A 17 -11.38 -12.75 9.52
C GLY A 17 -12.30 -11.65 8.98
N MET A 18 -12.69 -10.75 9.87
CA MET A 18 -13.50 -9.57 9.54
C MET A 18 -12.66 -8.33 9.23
N ASN A 19 -11.37 -8.35 9.58
CA ASN A 19 -10.52 -7.15 9.68
C ASN A 19 -9.38 -7.11 8.66
N ILE A 20 -9.21 -8.16 7.85
CA ILE A 20 -8.09 -8.24 6.90
C ILE A 20 -8.64 -8.55 5.53
N ILE A 21 -8.27 -7.71 4.58
CA ILE A 21 -8.45 -7.93 3.15
C ILE A 21 -7.06 -7.89 2.50
N ARG A 22 -6.80 -8.86 1.63
CA ARG A 22 -5.57 -8.95 0.85
C ARG A 22 -5.90 -8.83 -0.63
N LEU A 23 -5.14 -8.00 -1.33
CA LEU A 23 -5.27 -7.72 -2.75
C LEU A 23 -3.96 -8.07 -3.45
N LYS A 24 -4.03 -8.97 -4.43
CA LYS A 24 -2.90 -9.27 -5.31
C LYS A 24 -3.24 -8.83 -6.72
N ILE A 25 -2.39 -7.99 -7.30
CA ILE A 25 -2.45 -7.61 -8.70
C ILE A 25 -1.33 -8.34 -9.43
N LEU A 26 -1.71 -9.23 -10.34
CA LEU A 26 -0.85 -10.18 -11.03
C LEU A 26 -0.87 -9.90 -12.54
N ASP A 27 0.21 -10.27 -13.22
CA ASP A 27 0.21 -10.47 -14.68
C ASP A 27 -0.57 -11.78 -14.95
N ASP A 28 -1.59 -11.71 -15.80
CA ASP A 28 -2.43 -12.88 -16.13
C ASP A 28 -1.82 -13.76 -17.23
N ASP A 29 -0.86 -13.21 -17.99
CA ASP A 29 -0.19 -13.92 -19.08
C ASP A 29 1.05 -14.69 -18.61
N ARG A 30 1.72 -14.22 -17.54
CA ARG A 30 2.98 -14.81 -17.04
C ARG A 30 3.12 -14.73 -15.52
N GLU A 31 3.77 -15.73 -14.95
CA GLU A 31 4.18 -15.69 -13.55
C GLU A 31 5.29 -14.66 -13.32
N ARG A 32 5.14 -13.87 -12.27
CA ARG A 32 6.12 -12.88 -11.82
C ARG A 32 6.63 -13.26 -10.44
N TYR A 33 7.79 -12.73 -10.06
CA TYR A 33 8.35 -12.96 -8.74
C TYR A 33 7.37 -12.56 -7.63
N GLU A 34 7.05 -13.53 -6.78
CA GLU A 34 6.37 -13.32 -5.51
C GLU A 34 7.33 -13.66 -4.36
N VAL A 35 7.19 -12.95 -3.23
CA VAL A 35 8.03 -13.24 -2.06
C VAL A 35 7.76 -14.68 -1.59
N PRO A 36 8.76 -15.57 -1.55
CA PRO A 36 8.57 -17.00 -1.29
C PRO A 36 8.42 -17.32 0.21
N ILE A 37 7.72 -16.46 0.95
CA ILE A 37 7.44 -16.65 2.37
C ILE A 37 5.93 -16.91 2.50
N PRO A 38 5.52 -18.10 2.95
CA PRO A 38 4.11 -18.40 3.14
C PRO A 38 3.51 -17.46 4.19
N ILE A 39 2.52 -16.65 3.80
CA ILE A 39 1.73 -15.91 4.79
C ILE A 39 0.67 -16.87 5.34
N LYS A 40 0.86 -17.29 6.59
CA LYS A 40 -0.14 -18.01 7.36
C LYS A 40 -1.17 -17.02 7.87
N TRP A 41 -2.11 -16.65 7.01
CA TRP A 41 -3.34 -16.00 7.44
C TRP A 41 -4.12 -17.03 8.26
N TYR A 42 -4.41 -16.75 9.53
CA TYR A 42 -5.26 -17.64 10.30
C TYR A 42 -6.64 -17.63 9.64
N PRO A 43 -7.07 -18.74 8.99
CA PRO A 43 -8.43 -18.79 8.50
C PRO A 43 -9.32 -18.58 9.71
N SER A 44 -10.27 -17.68 9.56
CA SER A 44 -11.39 -17.54 10.47
C SER A 44 -11.95 -18.93 10.67
N ASN A 45 -12.01 -19.42 11.91
CA ASN A 45 -12.76 -20.63 12.22
C ASN A 45 -14.12 -20.55 11.52
N VAL A 46 -14.65 -21.68 11.04
CA VAL A 46 -15.90 -21.73 10.24
C VAL A 46 -17.05 -20.94 10.89
N GLU A 47 -17.05 -20.79 12.21
CA GLU A 47 -18.00 -19.97 12.98
C GLU A 47 -17.93 -18.45 12.71
N GLN A 48 -16.78 -17.92 12.29
CA GLN A 48 -16.60 -16.51 11.91
C GLN A 48 -17.05 -16.20 10.48
N GLN A 49 -17.35 -17.20 9.64
CA GLN A 49 -17.87 -16.97 8.29
C GLN A 49 -19.28 -16.33 8.31
N GLN A 50 -19.97 -16.39 9.44
CA GLN A 50 -21.28 -15.74 9.66
C GLN A 50 -21.15 -14.28 10.14
N GLN A 51 -19.94 -13.77 10.40
CA GLN A 51 -19.74 -12.42 10.92
C GLN A 51 -19.53 -11.41 9.79
N GLN A 52 -20.17 -10.25 9.92
CA GLN A 52 -20.14 -9.20 8.90
C GLN A 52 -18.73 -8.62 8.75
N GLN A 53 -18.21 -8.57 7.52
CA GLN A 53 -16.91 -7.97 7.22
C GLN A 53 -16.87 -6.50 7.69
N LYS A 54 -15.80 -6.10 8.39
CA LYS A 54 -15.60 -4.71 8.86
C LYS A 54 -14.89 -3.85 7.82
N ILE A 55 -14.29 -4.47 6.82
CA ILE A 55 -13.60 -3.82 5.72
C ILE A 55 -14.11 -4.40 4.41
N LYS A 56 -14.35 -3.57 3.40
CA LYS A 56 -14.82 -4.00 2.09
C LYS A 56 -13.99 -3.40 0.96
N PHE A 57 -13.82 -4.18 -0.09
CA PHE A 57 -13.32 -3.73 -1.37
C PHE A 57 -14.46 -3.13 -2.22
N ARG A 58 -14.14 -2.11 -3.02
CA ARG A 58 -15.03 -1.53 -4.01
C ARG A 58 -14.24 -1.15 -5.27
N LEU A 59 -14.72 -1.58 -6.43
CA LEU A 59 -14.27 -1.02 -7.71
C LEU A 59 -14.79 0.41 -7.85
N THR A 60 -13.95 1.27 -8.39
CA THR A 60 -14.27 2.66 -8.68
C THR A 60 -13.61 3.07 -9.99
N LYS A 61 -13.77 4.32 -10.37
CA LYS A 61 -13.15 4.89 -11.56
C LYS A 61 -12.43 6.20 -11.21
N THR A 62 -11.37 6.48 -11.96
CA THR A 62 -10.67 7.76 -11.86
C THR A 62 -11.42 8.86 -12.61
N LYS A 63 -10.97 10.12 -12.48
CA LYS A 63 -11.50 11.25 -13.26
C LYS A 63 -11.42 11.05 -14.78
N TYR A 64 -10.54 10.16 -15.27
CA TYR A 64 -10.39 9.80 -16.68
C TYR A 64 -10.99 8.43 -17.00
N ASN A 65 -11.93 7.94 -16.18
CA ASN A 65 -12.70 6.71 -16.41
C ASN A 65 -11.83 5.43 -16.45
N GLN A 66 -10.60 5.48 -15.94
CA GLN A 66 -9.75 4.30 -15.74
C GLN A 66 -10.19 3.54 -14.48
N ILE A 67 -9.89 2.24 -14.44
CA ILE A 67 -10.22 1.40 -13.28
C ILE A 67 -9.41 1.87 -12.06
N GLY A 68 -10.10 2.04 -10.95
CA GLY A 68 -9.50 2.23 -9.63
C GLY A 68 -10.18 1.33 -8.61
N PHE A 69 -9.69 1.36 -7.37
CA PHE A 69 -10.34 0.65 -6.28
C PHE A 69 -10.23 1.41 -4.96
N GLN A 70 -11.10 0.99 -4.04
CA GLN A 70 -11.19 1.54 -2.71
C GLN A 70 -11.29 0.42 -1.67
N ILE A 71 -10.73 0.69 -0.49
CA ILE A 71 -10.93 -0.08 0.72
C ILE A 71 -11.70 0.79 1.70
N VAL A 72 -12.83 0.29 2.17
CA VAL A 72 -13.79 1.06 2.97
C VAL A 72 -14.02 0.39 4.31
N ARG A 73 -13.91 1.16 5.40
CA ARG A 73 -14.39 0.74 6.73
C ARG A 73 -15.90 0.69 6.73
N VAL A 74 -16.50 -0.44 7.09
CA VAL A 74 -17.94 -0.66 6.94
C VAL A 74 -18.76 0.20 7.90
N ASP A 75 -18.31 0.34 9.14
CA ASP A 75 -19.12 1.01 10.18
C ASP A 75 -19.14 2.54 9.99
N THR A 76 -17.95 3.15 9.82
CA THR A 76 -17.81 4.61 9.68
C THR A 76 -17.90 5.11 8.24
N LYS A 77 -17.88 4.20 7.26
CA LYS A 77 -17.76 4.50 5.81
C LYS A 77 -16.46 5.20 5.40
N ALA A 78 -15.45 5.26 6.27
CA ALA A 78 -14.16 5.85 5.96
C ALA A 78 -13.46 5.14 4.77
N LEU A 79 -12.89 5.93 3.86
CA LEU A 79 -12.08 5.47 2.74
C LEU A 79 -10.64 5.28 3.24
N LEU A 80 -10.29 4.04 3.57
CA LEU A 80 -8.96 3.68 4.12
C LEU A 80 -7.88 3.67 3.05
N PHE A 81 -8.27 3.34 1.82
CA PHE A 81 -7.44 3.31 0.62
C PHE A 81 -8.33 3.74 -0.55
N ASP A 82 -7.90 4.69 -1.37
CA ASP A 82 -8.66 5.19 -2.50
C ASP A 82 -7.74 5.67 -3.62
N THR A 83 -7.78 4.94 -4.74
CA THR A 83 -6.99 5.27 -5.93
C THR A 83 -7.71 6.17 -6.93
N SER A 84 -9.00 6.49 -6.74
CA SER A 84 -9.83 7.21 -7.72
C SER A 84 -9.34 8.62 -8.04
N TYR A 85 -8.59 9.24 -7.13
CA TYR A 85 -8.05 10.59 -7.35
C TYR A 85 -6.85 10.63 -8.30
N PHE A 86 -6.18 9.50 -8.55
CA PHE A 86 -4.88 9.46 -9.23
C PHE A 86 -4.97 8.69 -10.55
N ALA A 87 -5.43 9.38 -11.60
CA ALA A 87 -5.54 8.79 -12.93
C ALA A 87 -4.20 8.26 -13.49
N GLU A 88 -3.10 8.93 -13.20
CA GLU A 88 -1.74 8.50 -13.55
C GLU A 88 -1.02 7.85 -12.35
N GLY A 89 -1.78 7.48 -11.32
CA GLY A 89 -1.24 6.97 -10.07
C GLY A 89 -0.91 5.48 -10.10
N PHE A 90 -1.46 4.73 -11.06
CA PHE A 90 -1.24 3.30 -11.20
C PHE A 90 -0.43 2.99 -12.45
N ILE A 91 0.72 2.33 -12.26
CA ILE A 91 1.59 1.85 -13.35
C ILE A 91 1.99 0.42 -13.01
N TYR A 92 1.93 -0.48 -14.01
CA TYR A 92 2.33 -1.87 -13.86
C TYR A 92 3.18 -2.27 -15.07
N ASP A 93 4.49 -2.18 -14.91
CA ASP A 93 5.52 -2.49 -15.89
C ASP A 93 6.43 -3.59 -15.30
N ASP A 94 7.16 -4.32 -16.14
CA ASP A 94 8.05 -5.41 -15.72
C ASP A 94 9.05 -4.98 -14.64
N LYS A 95 9.59 -3.77 -14.74
CA LYS A 95 10.61 -3.23 -13.81
C LYS A 95 10.17 -1.96 -13.11
N TYR A 96 8.87 -1.66 -13.13
CA TYR A 96 8.34 -0.49 -12.47
C TYR A 96 6.85 -0.64 -12.15
N LEU A 97 6.55 -0.77 -10.86
CA LEU A 97 5.20 -0.82 -10.35
C LEU A 97 4.98 0.40 -9.47
N GLN A 98 3.84 1.06 -9.64
CA GLN A 98 3.45 2.23 -8.85
C GLN A 98 1.97 2.14 -8.50
N PHE A 99 1.64 2.56 -7.28
CA PHE A 99 0.29 2.98 -6.95
C PHE A 99 0.31 4.28 -6.13
N MET A 100 -0.77 5.03 -6.26
CA MET A 100 -1.07 6.17 -5.41
C MET A 100 -2.42 5.96 -4.74
N THR A 101 -2.52 6.34 -3.47
CA THR A 101 -3.76 6.24 -2.69
C THR A 101 -3.90 7.43 -1.75
N THR A 102 -5.15 7.85 -1.49
CA THR A 102 -5.43 8.76 -0.39
C THR A 102 -5.45 7.98 0.93
N ILE A 103 -5.25 8.70 2.04
CA ILE A 103 -5.27 8.22 3.42
C ILE A 103 -6.15 9.19 4.23
N PRO A 104 -7.12 8.72 5.03
CA PRO A 104 -8.13 9.56 5.68
C PRO A 104 -7.62 10.27 6.95
N SER A 105 -6.30 10.47 7.07
CA SER A 105 -5.67 11.08 8.25
C SER A 105 -4.27 11.59 7.92
N LYS A 106 -3.73 12.41 8.83
CA LYS A 106 -2.32 12.84 8.84
C LYS A 106 -1.46 12.04 9.82
N ASN A 107 -2.07 11.19 10.64
CA ASN A 107 -1.38 10.43 11.67
C ASN A 107 -0.90 9.10 11.09
N ILE A 108 0.25 9.14 10.42
CA ILE A 108 0.84 8.00 9.71
C ILE A 108 2.17 7.62 10.36
N TYR A 109 2.39 6.32 10.57
CA TYR A 109 3.54 5.75 11.29
C TYR A 109 4.06 4.49 10.58
N GLY A 110 5.33 4.15 10.77
CA GLY A 110 5.95 2.95 10.20
C GLY A 110 6.74 3.22 8.93
N MET A 111 6.82 2.22 8.04
CA MET A 111 7.80 2.06 6.97
C MET A 111 9.24 1.95 7.50
N GLY A 112 10.14 1.40 6.69
CA GLY A 112 11.56 1.36 7.04
C GLY A 112 12.37 0.31 6.28
N GLU A 113 13.65 0.16 6.58
CA GLU A 113 14.37 0.90 7.63
C GLU A 113 14.98 2.21 7.11
N ASN A 114 14.66 3.33 7.78
CA ASN A 114 15.19 4.66 7.47
C ASN A 114 15.28 5.49 8.76
N THR A 115 16.12 6.52 8.77
CA THR A 115 16.10 7.55 9.83
C THR A 115 15.02 8.59 9.53
N HIS A 116 13.85 8.45 10.15
CA HIS A 116 12.79 9.45 10.10
C HIS A 116 13.08 10.61 11.07
N SER A 117 12.69 11.84 10.72
CA SER A 117 12.87 13.01 11.59
C SER A 117 11.99 12.99 12.85
N SER A 118 10.93 12.17 12.83
CA SER A 118 9.92 12.04 13.87
C SER A 118 9.21 10.71 13.72
N PHE A 119 8.52 10.24 14.77
CA PHE A 119 7.76 8.99 14.69
C PHE A 119 6.53 9.12 13.77
N GLN A 120 5.78 10.22 13.89
CA GLN A 120 4.76 10.58 12.90
C GLN A 120 5.44 11.10 11.64
N HIS A 121 5.02 10.64 10.46
CA HIS A 121 5.58 11.09 9.18
C HIS A 121 5.36 12.60 8.93
N ASN A 122 6.42 13.29 8.51
CA ASN A 122 6.34 14.69 8.09
C ASN A 122 5.79 14.81 6.66
N LEU A 123 4.53 15.21 6.54
CA LEU A 123 3.79 15.30 5.28
C LEU A 123 4.09 16.55 4.44
N ASN A 124 4.80 17.53 5.00
CA ASN A 124 5.25 18.72 4.29
C ASN A 124 6.61 18.51 3.61
N SER A 125 7.27 17.38 3.87
CA SER A 125 8.56 17.05 3.27
C SER A 125 8.39 16.62 1.81
N ASN A 126 9.32 17.05 0.97
CA ASN A 126 9.44 16.54 -0.40
C ASN A 126 10.26 15.26 -0.50
N MET A 127 10.78 14.76 0.63
CA MET A 127 11.62 13.57 0.68
C MET A 127 10.85 12.31 0.28
N ARG A 128 11.61 11.40 -0.33
CA ARG A 128 11.18 10.06 -0.67
C ARG A 128 12.18 9.10 -0.03
N TYR A 129 11.67 8.05 0.58
CA TYR A 129 12.44 7.14 1.39
C TYR A 129 12.65 5.85 0.61
N GLY A 130 13.92 5.49 0.38
CA GLY A 130 14.25 4.22 -0.24
C GLY A 130 14.08 3.06 0.73
N ILE A 131 13.66 1.90 0.24
CA ILE A 131 13.61 0.65 0.99
C ILE A 131 14.34 -0.41 0.18
N PHE A 132 15.53 -0.76 0.63
CA PHE A 132 16.33 -1.88 0.13
C PHE A 132 17.45 -2.14 1.13
N ALA A 133 17.57 -3.36 1.65
CA ALA A 133 18.55 -3.68 2.68
C ALA A 133 19.97 -3.27 2.25
N ARG A 134 20.61 -2.40 3.03
CA ARG A 134 21.91 -1.81 2.75
C ARG A 134 22.67 -1.57 4.05
N ASP A 135 23.94 -1.97 4.06
CA ASP A 135 24.87 -1.58 5.12
C ASP A 135 25.21 -0.09 4.98
N GLN A 136 24.61 0.73 5.84
CA GLN A 136 24.79 2.17 5.88
C GLN A 136 24.54 2.68 7.30
N ARG A 137 25.44 3.53 7.79
CA ARG A 137 25.29 4.16 9.11
C ARG A 137 24.08 5.12 9.09
N PRO A 138 23.21 5.13 10.12
CA PRO A 138 22.00 5.96 10.17
C PRO A 138 22.31 7.45 10.45
N ILE A 139 22.96 8.11 9.51
CA ILE A 139 23.31 9.55 9.57
C ILE A 139 22.45 10.35 8.60
N GLY A 140 22.18 9.80 7.41
CA GLY A 140 21.36 10.46 6.39
C GLY A 140 19.87 10.36 6.69
N LEU A 141 19.16 11.45 6.47
CA LEU A 141 17.70 11.39 6.35
C LEU A 141 17.35 10.68 5.05
N ASN A 142 16.27 9.90 5.03
CA ASN A 142 15.70 9.23 3.85
C ASN A 142 16.52 8.12 3.16
N GLU A 143 17.72 7.81 3.64
CA GLU A 143 18.53 6.69 3.14
C GLU A 143 17.92 5.34 3.55
N ASN A 144 17.98 4.36 2.65
CA ASN A 144 17.70 2.97 2.97
C ASN A 144 18.81 2.40 3.86
N LEU A 145 18.41 1.65 4.89
CA LEU A 145 19.30 1.02 5.88
C LEU A 145 19.16 -0.51 5.84
N TYR A 146 19.39 -1.19 6.95
CA TYR A 146 19.57 -2.65 7.01
C TYR A 146 18.29 -3.43 6.72
N GLY A 147 17.13 -2.94 7.17
CA GLY A 147 15.84 -3.60 7.07
C GLY A 147 14.99 -3.23 5.84
N THR A 148 14.03 -4.10 5.54
CA THR A 148 12.95 -3.87 4.57
C THR A 148 11.61 -4.10 5.26
N HIS A 149 10.94 -3.00 5.62
CA HIS A 149 9.71 -2.97 6.43
C HIS A 149 8.62 -2.14 5.73
N PRO A 150 8.02 -2.64 4.63
CA PRO A 150 6.98 -1.94 3.89
C PRO A 150 5.60 -2.06 4.56
N PHE A 151 5.51 -1.66 5.82
CA PHE A 151 4.27 -1.62 6.60
C PHE A 151 4.07 -0.24 7.20
N TYR A 152 2.87 0.34 7.06
CA TYR A 152 2.51 1.56 7.77
C TYR A 152 1.16 1.42 8.47
N MET A 153 0.98 2.20 9.53
CA MET A 153 -0.23 2.30 10.32
C MET A 153 -0.76 3.74 10.28
N VAL A 154 -2.09 3.85 10.33
CA VAL A 154 -2.81 5.12 10.32
C VAL A 154 -3.76 5.16 11.51
N ILE A 155 -3.72 6.26 12.26
CA ILE A 155 -4.72 6.57 13.29
C ILE A 155 -5.70 7.60 12.70
N GLU A 156 -6.94 7.21 12.50
CA GLU A 156 -8.03 8.06 12.01
C GLU A 156 -8.41 9.14 13.04
N ASN A 157 -9.09 10.19 12.58
CA ASN A 157 -9.46 11.33 13.45
C ASN A 157 -10.46 10.96 14.56
N ASP A 158 -11.15 9.84 14.43
CA ASP A 158 -12.10 9.30 15.41
C ASP A 158 -11.47 8.25 16.34
N GLY A 159 -10.15 8.03 16.24
CA GLY A 159 -9.41 7.06 17.06
C GLY A 159 -9.42 5.63 16.51
N ASN A 160 -10.16 5.34 15.43
CA ASN A 160 -10.00 4.08 14.71
C ASN A 160 -8.60 4.00 14.09
N ALA A 161 -8.15 2.78 13.79
CA ALA A 161 -6.86 2.58 13.14
C ALA A 161 -6.92 1.48 12.08
N PHE A 162 -6.02 1.58 11.11
CA PHE A 162 -5.76 0.52 10.14
C PHE A 162 -4.28 0.50 9.78
N GLY A 163 -3.82 -0.61 9.21
CA GLY A 163 -2.49 -0.73 8.65
C GLY A 163 -2.52 -1.30 7.24
N VAL A 164 -1.47 -1.05 6.49
CA VAL A 164 -1.25 -1.60 5.15
C VAL A 164 0.14 -2.21 5.12
N PHE A 165 0.22 -3.46 4.69
CA PHE A 165 1.47 -4.18 4.49
C PHE A 165 1.63 -4.45 3.01
N ILE A 166 2.79 -4.14 2.43
CA ILE A 166 3.07 -4.36 1.02
C ILE A 166 4.05 -5.53 0.93
N PHE A 167 3.57 -6.70 0.54
CA PHE A 167 4.35 -7.93 0.49
C PHE A 167 5.18 -8.01 -0.80
N ASN A 168 6.21 -7.17 -0.86
CA ASN A 168 7.18 -7.10 -1.94
C ASN A 168 8.59 -6.99 -1.33
N SER A 169 9.61 -7.55 -1.99
CA SER A 169 11.01 -7.52 -1.54
C SER A 169 12.00 -6.96 -2.56
N ASN A 170 11.51 -6.49 -3.71
CA ASN A 170 12.35 -5.74 -4.66
C ASN A 170 12.73 -4.39 -4.03
N ALA A 171 13.64 -3.64 -4.65
CA ALA A 171 13.95 -2.28 -4.19
C ALA A 171 12.72 -1.37 -4.39
N GLN A 172 12.42 -0.57 -3.38
CA GLN A 172 11.17 0.19 -3.28
C GLN A 172 11.46 1.60 -2.84
N ASP A 173 10.48 2.46 -3.02
CA ASP A 173 10.45 3.73 -2.31
C ASP A 173 9.02 4.15 -2.00
N TYR A 174 8.90 5.05 -1.03
CA TYR A 174 7.63 5.64 -0.67
C TYR A 174 7.75 7.12 -0.37
N LYS A 175 6.64 7.83 -0.58
CA LYS A 175 6.46 9.22 -0.18
C LYS A 175 5.05 9.40 0.37
N PHE A 176 4.97 9.87 1.61
CA PHE A 176 3.74 10.44 2.16
C PHE A 176 3.72 11.94 1.94
N SER A 177 2.56 12.51 1.63
CA SER A 177 2.40 13.95 1.43
C SER A 177 1.00 14.39 1.82
N LEU A 178 0.84 15.69 2.12
CA LEU A 178 -0.48 16.29 2.26
C LEU A 178 -1.25 16.19 0.94
N PHE A 179 -2.55 15.89 1.04
CA PHE A 179 -3.45 15.85 -0.11
C PHE A 179 -4.58 16.87 0.03
N GLU A 180 -5.30 16.86 1.16
CA GLU A 180 -6.34 17.83 1.51
C GLU A 180 -6.20 18.22 2.99
N ARG A 181 -7.07 19.11 3.48
CA ARG A 181 -7.03 19.61 4.86
C ARG A 181 -6.87 18.50 5.90
N ASP A 182 -7.57 17.38 5.74
CA ASP A 182 -7.59 16.27 6.72
C ASP A 182 -7.22 14.91 6.09
N LYS A 183 -6.57 14.94 4.91
CA LYS A 183 -6.15 13.73 4.20
C LYS A 183 -4.70 13.83 3.75
N SER A 184 -4.08 12.66 3.68
CA SER A 184 -2.74 12.50 3.11
C SER A 184 -2.83 11.64 1.86
N MET A 185 -1.71 11.51 1.16
CA MET A 185 -1.54 10.53 0.09
C MET A 185 -0.25 9.75 0.27
N LEU A 186 -0.25 8.51 -0.21
CA LEU A 186 0.93 7.68 -0.40
C LEU A 186 1.19 7.55 -1.89
N THR A 187 2.45 7.76 -2.30
CA THR A 187 2.99 7.26 -3.56
C THR A 187 3.99 6.16 -3.24
N TYR A 188 3.69 4.93 -3.65
CA TYR A 188 4.58 3.78 -3.48
C TYR A 188 5.10 3.32 -4.84
N ARG A 189 6.38 2.96 -4.91
CA ARG A 189 7.02 2.42 -6.11
C ARG A 189 7.89 1.24 -5.77
N THR A 190 7.95 0.27 -6.66
CA THR A 190 8.89 -0.85 -6.58
C THR A 190 9.37 -1.23 -7.98
N ILE A 191 10.59 -1.77 -8.08
CA ILE A 191 11.23 -2.07 -9.36
C ILE A 191 10.98 -3.50 -9.86
N GLY A 192 10.00 -4.22 -9.29
CA GLY A 192 9.68 -5.57 -9.75
C GLY A 192 8.72 -6.34 -8.85
N GLY A 193 8.52 -7.60 -9.21
CA GLY A 193 7.59 -8.50 -8.54
C GLY A 193 6.13 -8.14 -8.84
N ILE A 194 5.27 -8.25 -7.83
CA ILE A 194 3.84 -7.95 -7.89
C ILE A 194 3.43 -6.92 -6.83
N LEU A 195 2.24 -6.34 -6.97
CA LEU A 195 1.58 -5.59 -5.91
C LEU A 195 0.70 -6.55 -5.10
N ASP A 196 1.17 -6.89 -3.89
CA ASP A 196 0.49 -7.75 -2.92
C ASP A 196 0.30 -6.92 -1.64
N LEU A 197 -0.95 -6.54 -1.34
CA LEU A 197 -1.37 -5.58 -0.32
C LEU A 197 -2.32 -6.22 0.70
#